data_AF-A0A2P2DCP9-F1
#
_entry.id   AF-A0A2P2DCP9-F1
#
_cell.length_a   1.000
_cell.length_b   1.000
_cell.length_c   1.000
_cell.angle_alpha   90.00
_cell.angle_beta   90.00
_cell.angle_gamma   90.00
#
_symmetry.space_group_name_H-M   'P 1'
#
loop_
_entity.id
_entity.type
_entity.pdbx_description
1 polymer ?
#
loop_
_entity_poly.entity_id
_entity_poly.type
_entity_poly.pdbx_seq_one_letter_code
_entity_poly.pdbx_strand_id
1 'polypeptide(L)'
;MKVIKDFKNRALSFFLNLILLFCLVSSCKEESNNSSVIPLSLITIAKEAENLEKLNQCMGRVPGQVCITVVEHHPVNIRQIEVVQGGTQIAMVDATNVPITDAMCYVYYNIELGNGTPYRRAKIYLKNKDGEICGIGWEKNEGGTVDQLLNLIGEEKNLNTITKIDSIGMTLKFTH
;
A
#
# COMPACT_ATOMS: atom_id res chain seq x y z
N MET A 1 68.32 0.17 -16.10
CA MET A 1 67.02 -0.27 -15.51
C MET A 1 66.01 0.88 -15.42
N LYS A 2 65.78 1.63 -16.52
CA LYS A 2 64.87 2.78 -16.56
C LYS A 2 63.71 2.59 -17.57
N VAL A 3 63.92 1.75 -18.59
CA VAL A 3 62.97 1.48 -19.68
C VAL A 3 61.76 0.63 -19.25
N ILE A 4 61.91 -0.25 -18.24
CA ILE A 4 60.83 -1.16 -17.79
C ILE A 4 59.76 -0.42 -16.98
N LYS A 5 60.11 0.68 -16.30
CA LYS A 5 59.18 1.43 -15.43
C LYS A 5 58.19 2.27 -16.24
N ASP A 6 58.64 2.86 -17.35
CA ASP A 6 57.77 3.64 -18.25
C ASP A 6 56.82 2.77 -19.07
N PHE A 7 57.21 1.53 -19.40
CA PHE A 7 56.34 0.59 -20.11
C PHE A 7 55.14 0.16 -19.27
N LYS A 8 55.36 -0.06 -17.96
CA LYS A 8 54.30 -0.47 -17.01
C LYS A 8 53.26 0.63 -16.79
N ASN A 9 53.68 1.91 -16.73
CA ASN A 9 52.77 3.05 -16.57
C ASN A 9 51.97 3.38 -17.84
N ARG A 10 52.56 3.21 -19.04
CA ARG A 10 51.84 3.35 -20.31
C ARG A 10 50.83 2.22 -20.54
N ALA A 11 51.17 0.98 -20.18
CA ALA A 11 50.25 -0.15 -20.28
C ALA A 11 49.05 0.02 -19.34
N LEU A 12 49.28 0.42 -18.08
CA LEU A 12 48.21 0.62 -17.10
C LEU A 12 47.23 1.74 -17.53
N SER A 13 47.75 2.83 -18.12
CA SER A 13 46.93 3.93 -18.66
C SER A 13 46.11 3.51 -19.89
N PHE A 14 46.66 2.63 -20.75
CA PHE A 14 45.93 2.06 -21.88
C PHE A 14 44.79 1.14 -21.44
N PHE A 15 45.03 0.28 -20.44
CA PHE A 15 43.98 -0.59 -19.89
C PHE A 15 42.88 0.20 -19.16
N LEU A 16 43.23 1.27 -18.44
CA LEU A 16 42.25 2.11 -17.76
C LEU A 16 41.36 2.87 -18.75
N ASN A 17 41.93 3.39 -19.86
CA ASN A 17 41.16 4.04 -20.92
C ASN A 17 40.29 3.04 -21.70
N LEU A 18 40.73 1.79 -21.87
CA LEU A 18 39.93 0.75 -22.53
C LEU A 18 38.72 0.34 -21.68
N ILE A 19 38.86 0.26 -20.36
CA ILE A 19 37.75 -0.01 -19.43
C ILE A 19 36.76 1.15 -19.43
N LEU A 20 37.23 2.40 -19.41
CA LEU A 20 36.38 3.60 -19.53
C LEU A 20 35.61 3.64 -20.87
N LEU A 21 36.23 3.16 -21.96
CA LEU A 21 35.55 3.04 -23.25
C LEU A 21 34.43 1.98 -23.20
N PHE A 22 34.66 0.82 -22.58
CA PHE A 22 33.64 -0.23 -22.40
C PHE A 22 32.46 0.19 -21.49
N CYS A 23 32.70 1.05 -20.49
CA CYS A 23 31.65 1.60 -19.64
C CYS A 23 30.75 2.62 -20.34
N LEU A 24 31.20 3.24 -21.45
CA LEU A 24 30.38 4.19 -22.22
C LEU A 24 29.56 3.53 -23.34
N VAL A 25 29.91 2.30 -23.77
CA VAL A 25 29.13 1.54 -24.78
C VAL A 25 28.13 0.54 -24.19
N SER A 26 28.05 0.45 -22.86
CA SER A 26 26.94 -0.22 -22.15
C SER A 26 25.78 0.76 -21.85
N SER A 27 25.84 1.98 -22.39
CA SER A 27 24.64 2.78 -22.61
C SER A 27 23.72 2.00 -23.55
N CYS A 28 22.56 1.63 -23.02
CA CYS A 28 21.58 0.77 -23.68
C CYS A 28 21.31 1.25 -25.10
N LYS A 29 21.78 0.48 -26.08
CA LYS A 29 21.40 0.66 -27.48
C LYS A 29 19.95 0.23 -27.60
N GLU A 30 19.06 1.22 -27.60
CA GLU A 30 17.66 1.09 -27.93
C GLU A 30 17.56 0.66 -29.40
N GLU A 31 17.38 -0.64 -29.61
CA GLU A 31 17.09 -1.19 -30.93
C GLU A 31 15.57 -1.11 -31.12
N SER A 32 15.15 -0.04 -31.80
CA SER A 32 13.78 0.14 -32.25
C SER A 32 13.41 -1.00 -33.20
N ASN A 33 12.80 -2.05 -32.68
CA ASN A 33 12.02 -3.00 -33.46
C ASN A 33 10.91 -3.57 -32.56
N ASN A 34 9.70 -3.04 -32.79
CA ASN A 34 8.38 -3.58 -32.51
C ASN A 34 8.33 -4.89 -31.72
N SER A 35 8.26 -4.76 -30.40
CA SER A 35 7.38 -5.52 -29.48
C SER A 35 7.97 -5.36 -28.08
N SER A 36 7.61 -4.27 -27.40
CA SER A 36 7.92 -4.07 -25.98
C SER A 36 7.11 -5.04 -25.14
N VAL A 37 7.54 -6.29 -25.11
CA VAL A 37 7.06 -7.25 -24.11
C VAL A 37 7.82 -6.95 -22.83
N ILE A 38 7.31 -5.98 -22.06
CA ILE A 38 7.76 -5.77 -20.70
C ILE A 38 7.46 -7.09 -19.96
N PRO A 39 8.46 -7.75 -19.35
CA PRO A 39 8.20 -8.99 -18.63
C PRO A 39 7.20 -8.71 -17.51
N LEU A 40 6.15 -9.54 -17.44
CA LEU A 40 5.03 -9.39 -16.50
C LEU A 40 5.52 -9.25 -15.05
N SER A 41 6.67 -9.83 -14.70
CA SER A 41 7.31 -9.71 -13.38
C SER A 41 7.74 -8.28 -13.03
N LEU A 42 8.25 -7.52 -14.00
CA LEU A 42 8.62 -6.11 -13.80
C LEU A 42 7.38 -5.22 -13.74
N ILE A 43 6.36 -5.52 -14.56
CA ILE A 43 5.05 -4.84 -14.47
C ILE A 43 4.44 -5.06 -13.09
N THR A 44 4.50 -6.29 -12.56
CA THR A 44 3.95 -6.59 -11.23
C THR A 44 4.69 -5.86 -10.13
N ILE A 45 6.03 -5.81 -10.17
CA ILE A 45 6.83 -5.11 -9.14
C ILE A 45 6.58 -3.60 -9.21
N ALA A 46 6.59 -3.01 -10.41
CA ALA A 46 6.33 -1.58 -10.58
C ALA A 46 4.91 -1.21 -10.15
N LYS A 47 3.92 -2.03 -10.52
CA LYS A 47 2.52 -1.84 -10.11
C LYS A 47 2.33 -2.01 -8.61
N GLU A 48 3.04 -2.95 -7.99
CA GLU A 48 3.00 -3.17 -6.54
C GLU A 48 3.62 -1.99 -5.79
N ALA A 49 4.76 -1.46 -6.27
CA ALA A 49 5.38 -0.26 -5.73
C ALA A 49 4.47 0.97 -5.87
N GLU A 50 3.84 1.15 -7.03
CA GLU A 50 2.88 2.24 -7.28
C GLU A 50 1.65 2.13 -6.36
N ASN A 51 1.11 0.92 -6.20
CA ASN A 51 -0.02 0.69 -5.30
C ASN A 51 0.35 0.92 -3.83
N LEU A 52 1.56 0.55 -3.42
CA LEU A 52 2.07 0.83 -2.08
C LEU A 52 2.24 2.34 -1.86
N GLU A 53 2.75 3.06 -2.85
CA GLU A 53 2.85 4.52 -2.80
C GLU A 53 1.47 5.17 -2.66
N LYS A 54 0.50 4.78 -3.50
CA LYS A 54 -0.89 5.25 -3.42
C LYS A 54 -1.55 4.91 -2.10
N LEU A 55 -1.26 3.73 -1.55
CA LEU A 55 -1.75 3.33 -0.23
C LEU A 55 -1.13 4.19 0.87
N ASN A 56 0.17 4.45 0.83
CA ASN A 56 0.83 5.34 1.78
C ASN A 56 0.25 6.76 1.70
N GLN A 57 0.03 7.28 0.50
CA GLN A 57 -0.64 8.58 0.29
C GLN A 57 -2.08 8.57 0.84
N CYS A 58 -2.84 7.49 0.60
CA CYS A 58 -4.18 7.27 1.15
C CYS A 58 -4.18 7.30 2.68
N MET A 59 -3.21 6.62 3.30
CA MET A 59 -3.05 6.50 4.74
C MET A 59 -2.54 7.79 5.39
N GLY A 60 -2.28 8.86 4.63
CA GLY A 60 -1.75 10.12 5.16
C GLY A 60 -0.26 10.05 5.51
N ARG A 61 0.48 9.05 5.02
CA ARG A 61 1.94 8.98 5.20
C ARG A 61 2.63 9.95 4.26
N VAL A 62 2.83 11.18 4.73
CA VAL A 62 3.65 12.17 4.04
C VAL A 62 5.07 12.15 4.61
N PRO A 63 6.13 12.01 3.79
CA PRO A 63 7.51 12.11 4.25
C PRO A 63 7.75 13.43 5.02
N GLY A 64 8.34 13.35 6.21
CA GLY A 64 8.65 14.52 7.05
C GLY A 64 7.53 14.99 7.98
N GLN A 65 6.38 14.31 8.01
CA GLN A 65 5.30 14.64 8.93
C GLN A 65 5.58 14.10 10.34
N VAL A 66 5.40 14.95 11.36
CA VAL A 66 5.47 14.54 12.77
C VAL A 66 4.11 14.03 13.19
N CYS A 67 4.05 12.79 13.61
CA CYS A 67 2.80 12.17 14.04
C CYS A 67 2.49 12.51 15.49
N ILE A 68 1.23 12.86 15.74
CA ILE A 68 0.75 13.38 17.03
C ILE A 68 -0.13 12.37 17.76
N THR A 69 -0.62 12.80 18.92
CA THR A 69 -1.51 12.09 19.85
C THR A 69 -2.78 11.56 19.20
N VAL A 70 -3.30 10.46 19.77
CA VAL A 70 -4.58 9.85 19.39
C VAL A 70 -5.73 10.81 19.67
N VAL A 71 -6.55 11.09 18.65
CA VAL A 71 -7.79 11.87 18.75
C VAL A 71 -8.94 11.05 18.17
N GLU A 72 -10.01 10.90 18.94
CA GLU A 72 -11.22 10.18 18.51
C GLU A 72 -12.33 11.18 18.14
N HIS A 73 -13.01 10.89 17.03
CA HIS A 73 -14.05 11.73 16.44
C HIS A 73 -15.34 10.90 16.25
N HIS A 74 -16.47 11.43 16.70
CA HIS A 74 -17.82 10.96 16.34
C HIS A 74 -18.51 12.10 15.59
N PRO A 75 -19.20 11.88 14.45
CA PRO A 75 -20.25 10.87 14.29
C PRO A 75 -20.10 9.97 13.05
N VAL A 76 -20.12 8.66 13.26
CA VAL A 76 -20.35 7.67 12.21
C VAL A 76 -21.67 6.98 12.51
N ASN A 77 -22.56 6.90 11.53
CA ASN A 77 -23.88 6.33 11.74
C ASN A 77 -23.93 4.82 11.51
N ILE A 78 -22.82 4.10 11.70
CA ILE A 78 -22.81 2.63 11.54
C ILE A 78 -23.27 2.00 12.85
N ARG A 79 -24.29 1.15 12.78
CA ARG A 79 -24.80 0.37 13.92
C ARG A 79 -24.22 -1.03 13.95
N GLN A 80 -24.11 -1.65 12.79
CA GLN A 80 -23.74 -3.06 12.71
C GLN A 80 -22.92 -3.35 11.46
N ILE A 81 -21.99 -4.27 11.61
CA ILE A 81 -21.15 -4.77 10.52
C ILE A 81 -21.25 -6.28 10.46
N GLU A 82 -21.75 -6.80 9.35
CA GLU A 82 -21.71 -8.23 9.05
C GLU A 82 -20.40 -8.57 8.33
N VAL A 83 -19.74 -9.63 8.77
CA VAL A 83 -18.56 -10.18 8.10
C VAL A 83 -19.01 -11.42 7.34
N VAL A 84 -18.85 -11.40 6.02
CA VAL A 84 -19.28 -12.47 5.13
C VAL A 84 -18.07 -13.06 4.42
N GLN A 85 -17.98 -14.39 4.38
CA GLN A 85 -16.96 -15.12 3.63
C GLN A 85 -17.64 -16.22 2.81
N GLY A 86 -17.37 -16.26 1.50
CA GLY A 86 -18.00 -17.23 0.60
C GLY A 86 -19.54 -17.19 0.63
N GLY A 87 -20.13 -16.01 0.86
CA GLY A 87 -21.58 -15.83 0.97
C GLY A 87 -22.19 -16.21 2.33
N THR A 88 -21.40 -16.73 3.27
CA THR A 88 -21.86 -17.08 4.63
C THR A 88 -21.44 -16.00 5.63
N GLN A 89 -22.37 -15.57 6.49
CA GLN A 89 -22.05 -14.69 7.60
C GLN A 89 -21.23 -15.47 8.65
N ILE A 90 -20.04 -14.97 8.96
CA ILE A 90 -19.13 -15.59 9.93
C ILE A 90 -18.98 -14.77 11.21
N ALA A 91 -19.31 -13.47 11.17
CA ALA A 91 -19.37 -12.64 12.35
C ALA A 91 -20.35 -11.48 12.17
N MET A 92 -20.76 -10.91 13.29
CA MET A 92 -21.63 -9.75 13.38
C MET A 92 -21.11 -8.87 14.50
N VAL A 93 -20.73 -7.65 14.16
CA VAL A 93 -20.07 -6.70 15.07
C VAL A 93 -21.02 -5.56 15.33
N ASP A 94 -21.31 -5.28 16.61
CA ASP A 94 -21.93 -4.02 17.01
C ASP A 94 -20.88 -2.92 16.84
N ALA A 95 -21.21 -1.95 16.00
CA ALA A 95 -20.35 -0.83 15.62
C ALA A 95 -20.91 0.50 16.14
N THR A 96 -21.97 0.45 16.95
CA THR A 96 -22.57 1.63 17.56
C THR A 96 -21.53 2.35 18.43
N ASN A 97 -21.42 3.67 18.24
CA ASN A 97 -20.45 4.52 18.95
C ASN A 97 -18.98 4.16 18.70
N VAL A 98 -18.63 3.43 17.63
CA VAL A 98 -17.22 3.30 17.23
C VAL A 98 -16.78 4.62 16.56
N PRO A 99 -15.69 5.26 17.02
CA PRO A 99 -15.22 6.52 16.45
C PRO A 99 -14.41 6.32 15.17
N ILE A 100 -14.26 7.42 14.42
CA ILE A 100 -13.08 7.61 13.57
C ILE A 100 -11.91 8.01 14.46
N THR A 101 -10.78 7.33 14.32
CA THR A 101 -9.54 7.63 15.04
C THR A 101 -8.55 8.35 14.13
N ASP A 102 -8.01 9.47 14.58
CA ASP A 102 -6.83 10.13 14.02
C ASP A 102 -5.65 9.89 14.97
N ALA A 103 -4.71 9.05 14.56
CA ALA A 103 -3.57 8.67 15.37
C ALA A 103 -2.36 8.36 14.50
N MET A 104 -1.18 8.78 14.96
CA MET A 104 0.09 8.38 14.34
C MET A 104 0.16 8.67 12.82
N CYS A 105 -0.42 9.81 12.38
CA CYS A 105 -0.58 10.22 10.98
C CYS A 105 -1.61 9.44 10.16
N TYR A 106 -2.41 8.56 10.79
CA TYR A 106 -3.48 7.81 10.13
C TYR A 106 -4.84 8.29 10.59
N VAL A 107 -5.75 8.47 9.64
CA VAL A 107 -7.18 8.56 9.94
C VAL A 107 -7.82 7.23 9.55
N TYR A 108 -8.47 6.55 10.49
CA TYR A 108 -9.04 5.23 10.26
C TYR A 108 -10.27 4.96 11.11
N TYR A 109 -11.08 4.02 10.64
CA TYR A 109 -12.20 3.44 11.38
C TYR A 109 -11.85 1.99 11.76
N ASN A 110 -11.81 1.71 13.06
CA ASN A 110 -11.28 0.46 13.60
C ASN A 110 -12.41 -0.51 13.97
N ILE A 111 -12.41 -1.71 13.39
CA ILE A 111 -13.44 -2.72 13.60
C ILE A 111 -12.78 -3.94 14.25
N GLU A 112 -13.14 -4.25 15.50
CA GLU A 112 -12.74 -5.49 16.16
C GLU A 112 -13.71 -6.61 15.74
N LEU A 113 -13.18 -7.65 15.08
CA LEU A 113 -13.99 -8.73 14.48
C LEU A 113 -14.19 -9.92 15.43
N GLY A 114 -13.35 -10.01 16.47
CA GLY A 114 -13.38 -11.08 17.47
C GLY A 114 -12.65 -12.36 17.03
N ASN A 115 -12.69 -13.40 17.87
CA ASN A 115 -11.91 -14.63 17.67
C ASN A 115 -12.54 -15.62 16.67
N GLY A 116 -13.77 -15.36 16.20
CA GLY A 116 -14.49 -16.23 15.25
C GLY A 116 -14.10 -16.01 13.79
N THR A 117 -13.31 -14.98 13.50
CA THR A 117 -12.88 -14.59 12.15
C THR A 117 -11.40 -14.90 11.92
N PRO A 118 -10.97 -15.08 10.66
CA PRO A 118 -9.55 -15.28 10.35
C PRO A 118 -8.67 -14.06 10.66
N TYR A 119 -9.30 -12.91 10.92
CA TYR A 119 -8.66 -11.64 11.25
C TYR A 119 -9.22 -11.13 12.57
N ARG A 120 -8.37 -10.58 13.43
CA ARG A 120 -8.82 -9.99 14.70
C ARG A 120 -9.51 -8.65 14.49
N ARG A 121 -9.09 -7.94 13.44
CA ARG A 121 -9.45 -6.55 13.22
C ARG A 121 -9.41 -6.19 11.74
N ALA A 122 -10.33 -5.33 11.33
CA ALA A 122 -10.28 -4.58 10.08
C ALA A 122 -10.12 -3.09 10.37
N LYS A 123 -9.24 -2.42 9.63
CA LYS A 123 -9.07 -0.95 9.67
C LYS A 123 -9.46 -0.38 8.33
N ILE A 124 -10.48 0.47 8.29
CA ILE A 124 -10.81 1.23 7.08
C ILE A 124 -9.97 2.50 7.11
N TYR A 125 -9.07 2.68 6.15
CA TYR A 125 -8.25 3.87 6.03
C TYR A 125 -9.03 4.98 5.32
N LEU A 126 -8.94 6.18 5.89
CA LEU A 126 -9.66 7.36 5.46
C LEU A 126 -8.65 8.44 5.03
N LYS A 127 -8.93 9.17 3.96
CA LYS A 127 -8.09 10.31 3.54
C LYS A 127 -8.24 11.51 4.46
N ASN A 128 -9.37 11.61 5.15
CA ASN A 128 -9.75 12.73 5.99
C ASN A 128 -10.75 12.30 7.06
N LYS A 129 -11.01 13.21 8.01
CA LYS A 129 -11.92 13.00 9.14
C LYS A 129 -13.40 13.00 8.73
N ASP A 130 -13.70 13.40 7.50
CA ASP A 130 -15.05 13.42 6.94
C ASP A 130 -15.52 12.03 6.49
N GLY A 131 -14.66 11.01 6.58
CA GLY A 131 -14.99 9.63 6.28
C GLY A 131 -14.72 9.20 4.84
N GLU A 132 -13.88 9.91 4.08
CA GLU A 132 -13.53 9.50 2.72
C GLU A 132 -12.63 8.24 2.73
N ILE A 133 -13.21 7.09 2.41
CA ILE A 133 -12.54 5.78 2.34
C ILE A 133 -11.54 5.76 1.18
N CYS A 134 -10.37 5.19 1.44
CA CYS A 134 -9.36 4.96 0.40
C CYS A 134 -8.66 3.61 0.48
N GLY A 135 -8.72 2.91 1.62
CA GLY A 135 -8.07 1.63 1.78
C GLY A 135 -8.65 0.81 2.93
N ILE A 136 -8.22 -0.43 3.04
CA ILE A 136 -8.57 -1.33 4.14
C ILE A 136 -7.35 -2.16 4.54
N GLY A 137 -7.15 -2.32 5.84
CA GLY A 137 -6.15 -3.18 6.45
C GLY A 137 -6.80 -4.31 7.23
N TRP A 138 -6.30 -5.53 7.03
CA TRP A 138 -6.77 -6.72 7.74
C TRP A 138 -5.67 -7.29 8.62
N GLU A 139 -5.92 -7.32 9.91
CA GLU A 139 -4.93 -7.74 10.89
C GLU A 139 -5.18 -9.18 11.32
N LYS A 140 -4.22 -10.07 11.07
CA LYS A 140 -4.35 -11.50 11.35
C LYS A 140 -4.28 -11.76 12.86
N ASN A 141 -4.92 -12.84 13.30
CA ASN A 141 -4.87 -13.27 14.71
C ASN A 141 -3.44 -13.55 15.19
N GLU A 142 -2.60 -14.14 14.32
CA GLU A 142 -1.20 -14.49 14.60
C GLU A 142 -0.23 -13.31 14.44
N GLY A 143 -0.73 -12.13 14.12
CA GLY A 143 0.05 -10.94 13.81
C GLY A 143 0.29 -10.74 12.31
N GLY A 144 0.68 -9.51 11.97
CA GLY A 144 0.80 -9.04 10.59
C GLY A 144 -0.49 -8.47 10.03
N THR A 145 -0.33 -7.59 9.04
CA THR A 145 -1.43 -6.86 8.41
C THR A 145 -1.35 -7.04 6.89
N VAL A 146 -2.51 -7.19 6.25
CA VAL A 146 -2.66 -7.11 4.80
C VAL A 146 -3.41 -5.83 4.48
N ASP A 147 -2.72 -4.86 3.88
CA ASP A 147 -3.32 -3.59 3.49
C ASP A 147 -3.61 -3.56 1.98
N GLN A 148 -4.76 -3.00 1.61
CA GLN A 148 -5.22 -2.92 0.24
C GLN A 148 -5.80 -1.53 -0.05
N LEU A 149 -5.37 -0.93 -1.15
CA LEU A 149 -6.02 0.26 -1.71
C LEU A 149 -7.40 -0.11 -2.27
N LEU A 150 -8.42 0.66 -1.94
CA LEU A 150 -9.77 0.49 -2.46
C LEU A 150 -10.05 1.48 -3.58
N ASN A 151 -10.68 1.00 -4.65
CA ASN A 151 -11.10 1.84 -5.77
C ASN A 151 -12.62 2.06 -5.71
N LEU A 152 -13.06 2.86 -4.74
CA LEU A 152 -14.46 3.21 -4.51
C LEU A 152 -14.81 4.53 -5.23
N ILE A 153 -16.01 4.61 -5.78
CA ILE A 153 -16.51 5.78 -6.52
C ILE A 153 -17.87 6.23 -5.96
N GLY A 154 -18.20 7.50 -6.14
CA GLY A 154 -19.49 8.05 -5.71
C GLY A 154 -19.72 7.94 -4.19
N GLU A 155 -20.94 7.59 -3.80
CA GLU A 155 -21.37 7.47 -2.39
C GLU A 155 -20.68 6.33 -1.65
N GLU A 156 -20.20 5.30 -2.34
CA GLU A 156 -19.47 4.18 -1.71
C GLU A 156 -18.12 4.62 -1.13
N LYS A 157 -17.64 5.80 -1.53
CA LYS A 157 -16.39 6.36 -1.01
C LYS A 157 -16.56 6.99 0.37
N ASN A 158 -17.79 7.20 0.85
CA ASN A 158 -18.02 7.83 2.15
C ASN A 158 -18.45 6.79 3.19
N LEU A 159 -17.76 6.79 4.34
CA LEU A 159 -18.01 5.86 5.45
C LEU A 159 -19.44 5.94 6.02
N ASN A 160 -20.12 7.08 5.90
CA ASN A 160 -21.50 7.24 6.39
C ASN A 160 -22.57 6.71 5.43
N THR A 161 -22.20 6.39 4.19
CA THR A 161 -23.14 5.92 3.16
C THR A 161 -22.74 4.57 2.57
N ILE A 162 -21.53 4.10 2.84
CA ILE A 162 -21.05 2.79 2.38
C ILE A 162 -21.98 1.68 2.88
N THR A 163 -22.34 0.75 1.99
CA THR A 163 -23.15 -0.42 2.32
C THR A 163 -22.33 -1.69 2.37
N LYS A 164 -21.21 -1.75 1.64
CA LYS A 164 -20.31 -2.90 1.66
C LYS A 164 -18.89 -2.58 1.21
N ILE A 165 -17.92 -3.35 1.69
CA ILE A 165 -16.55 -3.38 1.19
C ILE A 165 -16.17 -4.84 0.92
N ASP A 166 -15.82 -5.12 -0.32
CA ASP A 166 -15.29 -6.42 -0.75
C ASP A 166 -13.75 -6.36 -0.79
N SER A 167 -13.09 -7.22 -0.03
CA SER A 167 -11.61 -7.25 0.06
C SER A 167 -11.13 -8.64 0.48
N ILE A 168 -10.04 -9.12 -0.10
CA ILE A 168 -9.36 -10.37 0.25
C ILE A 168 -10.26 -11.62 0.38
N GLY A 169 -11.35 -11.69 -0.40
CA GLY A 169 -12.31 -12.81 -0.34
C GLY A 169 -13.30 -12.74 0.82
N MET A 170 -13.37 -11.60 1.51
CA MET A 170 -14.37 -11.28 2.52
C MET A 170 -15.16 -10.03 2.12
N THR A 171 -16.34 -9.90 2.71
CA THR A 171 -17.20 -8.73 2.56
C THR A 171 -17.55 -8.21 3.96
N LEU A 172 -17.32 -6.91 4.19
CA LEU A 172 -17.92 -6.18 5.29
C LEU A 172 -19.21 -5.56 4.77
N LYS A 173 -20.37 -5.85 5.38
CA LYS A 173 -21.63 -5.13 5.08
C LYS A 173 -21.99 -4.22 6.24
N PHE A 174 -22.39 -2.99 5.93
CA PHE A 174 -22.62 -1.94 6.90
C PHE A 174 -24.12 -1.63 6.99
N THR A 175 -24.62 -1.54 8.22
CA THR A 175 -25.99 -1.11 8.53
C THR A 175 -25.92 0.19 9.31
N HIS A 176 -26.73 1.18 8.89
CA HIS A 176 -26.80 2.53 9.48
C HIS A 176 -28.08 2.82 10.25
#